data_AF-A0A7S4P923-F1
#
_entry.id   AF-A0A7S4P923-F1
#
_cell.length_a   1.000
_cell.length_b   1.000
_cell.length_c   1.000
_cell.angle_alpha   90.00
_cell.angle_beta   90.00
_cell.angle_gamma   90.00
#
_symmetry.space_group_name_H-M   'P 1'
#
loop_
_entity.id
_entity.type
_entity.pdbx_description
1 polymer ?
#
loop_
_entity_poly.entity_id
_entity_poly.type
_entity_poly.pdbx_seq_one_letter_code
_entity_poly.pdbx_strand_id
1 'polypeptide(L)'
;GKFRENGGCGYILKPDLLMKPGFDPRDSNAIMRARGGKSLRMHIRVFSGRQIPRRKSSDSSTKKSSAPDPCVVIETCGLPDDSKRFRTTKVSSNGFSPFWDQTFQFKFMMPELATFLFTVYDNNNAVAWYSIPVSCVRHGYRFIPMNDFETGKEIPFCNLLCHFNLLK
;
A
#
# COMPACT_ATOMS: atom_id res chain seq x y z
N GLY A 1 -6.15 -6.54 4.52
CA GLY A 1 -4.99 -5.87 5.14
C GLY A 1 -4.96 -6.09 6.63
N LYS A 2 -5.67 -5.23 7.39
CA LYS A 2 -5.61 -5.15 8.86
C LYS A 2 -5.62 -6.51 9.59
N PHE A 3 -6.60 -7.37 9.32
CA PHE A 3 -6.74 -8.70 9.94
C PHE A 3 -5.63 -9.72 9.63
N ARG A 4 -4.62 -9.38 8.82
CA ARG A 4 -3.38 -10.19 8.73
C ARG A 4 -2.46 -9.98 9.93
N GLU A 5 -2.67 -8.93 10.72
CA GLU A 5 -2.05 -8.80 12.04
C GLU A 5 -2.46 -9.97 12.94
N ASN A 6 -1.64 -10.20 13.98
CA ASN A 6 -1.91 -11.24 14.98
C ASN A 6 -2.13 -12.64 14.36
N GLY A 7 -1.35 -12.96 13.33
CA GLY A 7 -1.39 -14.28 12.68
C GLY A 7 -2.67 -14.57 11.90
N GLY A 8 -3.51 -13.57 11.59
CA GLY A 8 -4.71 -13.83 10.79
C GLY A 8 -5.90 -14.37 11.59
N CYS A 9 -5.85 -14.34 12.93
CA CYS A 9 -6.86 -15.01 13.77
C CYS A 9 -8.23 -14.32 13.82
N GLY A 10 -8.39 -13.17 13.15
CA GLY A 10 -9.62 -12.37 13.15
C GLY A 10 -9.73 -11.37 14.30
N TYR A 11 -8.83 -11.42 15.29
CA TYR A 11 -8.81 -10.51 16.45
C TYR A 11 -7.52 -9.71 16.52
N ILE A 12 -7.64 -8.39 16.70
CA ILE A 12 -6.51 -7.47 16.85
C ILE A 12 -6.75 -6.62 18.08
N LEU A 13 -5.77 -6.60 18.98
CA LEU A 13 -5.81 -5.73 20.15
C LEU A 13 -5.76 -4.26 19.71
N LYS A 14 -6.66 -3.44 20.24
CA LYS A 14 -6.66 -2.00 19.99
C LYS A 14 -5.39 -1.37 20.59
N PRO A 15 -4.82 -0.31 19.98
CA PRO A 15 -3.75 0.45 20.62
C PRO A 15 -4.16 0.99 21.99
N ASP A 16 -3.22 1.05 22.94
CA ASP A 16 -3.48 1.44 24.34
C ASP A 16 -4.25 2.76 24.47
N LEU A 17 -3.94 3.74 23.61
CA LEU A 17 -4.64 5.03 23.63
C LEU A 17 -6.14 4.90 23.34
N LEU A 18 -6.54 3.99 22.44
CA LEU A 18 -7.96 3.74 22.14
C LEU A 18 -8.69 2.97 23.26
N MET A 19 -7.96 2.44 24.23
CA MET A 19 -8.53 1.78 25.40
C MET A 19 -8.69 2.74 26.58
N LYS A 20 -8.14 3.97 26.48
CA LYS A 20 -8.27 5.00 27.53
C LYS A 20 -9.63 5.69 27.44
N PRO A 21 -10.38 5.84 28.54
CA PRO A 21 -11.62 6.60 28.57
C PRO A 21 -11.41 8.05 28.09
N GLY A 22 -12.31 8.53 27.23
CA GLY A 22 -12.30 9.92 26.74
C GLY A 22 -11.25 10.26 25.69
N PHE A 23 -10.43 9.31 25.22
CA PHE A 23 -9.51 9.55 24.12
C PHE A 23 -10.24 9.51 22.77
N ASP A 24 -10.24 10.64 22.05
CA ASP A 24 -10.74 10.72 20.67
C ASP A 24 -9.57 10.73 19.68
N PRO A 25 -9.37 9.67 18.88
CA PRO A 25 -8.32 9.63 17.86
C PRO A 25 -8.58 10.56 16.66
N ARG A 26 -9.72 11.27 16.63
CA ARG A 26 -10.00 12.31 15.62
C ARG A 26 -9.56 13.69 16.10
N ASP A 27 -9.21 13.86 17.37
CA ASP A 27 -8.56 15.08 17.87
C ASP A 27 -7.03 14.95 17.75
N SER A 28 -6.48 15.60 16.72
CA SER A 28 -5.04 15.65 16.46
C SER A 28 -4.24 16.17 17.66
N ASN A 29 -4.80 17.10 18.43
CA ASN A 29 -4.14 17.65 19.62
C ASN A 29 -4.12 16.63 20.76
N ALA A 30 -5.18 15.84 20.92
CA ALA A 30 -5.19 14.73 21.89
C ALA A 30 -4.12 13.68 21.55
N ILE A 31 -3.96 13.33 20.26
CA ILE A 31 -2.89 12.43 19.81
C ILE A 31 -1.51 13.03 20.10
N MET A 32 -1.31 14.30 19.74
CA MET A 32 -0.03 14.98 19.93
C MET A 32 0.38 15.04 21.41
N ARG A 33 -0.55 15.37 22.31
CA ARG A 33 -0.33 15.34 23.77
C ARG A 33 -0.03 13.93 24.25
N ALA A 34 -0.85 12.95 23.86
CA ALA A 34 -0.73 11.57 24.33
C ALA A 34 0.58 10.87 23.87
N ARG A 35 1.14 11.27 22.72
CA ARG A 35 2.38 10.71 22.16
C ARG A 35 3.61 11.59 22.36
N GLY A 36 3.48 12.73 23.04
CA GLY A 36 4.58 13.69 23.25
C GLY A 36 5.15 14.22 21.95
N GLY A 37 4.29 14.53 20.97
CA GLY A 37 4.70 15.05 19.65
C GLY A 37 5.42 14.06 18.73
N LYS A 38 5.60 12.80 19.15
CA LYS A 38 6.25 11.77 18.33
C LYS A 38 5.36 11.36 17.16
N SER A 39 5.98 11.25 15.98
CA SER A 39 5.34 10.75 14.76
C SER A 39 6.30 9.80 14.05
N LEU A 40 5.78 8.77 13.39
CA LEU A 40 6.59 7.90 12.53
C LEU A 40 6.76 8.56 11.16
N ARG A 41 8.00 8.65 10.67
CA ARG A 41 8.27 9.02 9.27
C ARG A 41 8.74 7.79 8.51
N MET A 42 8.28 7.65 7.27
CA MET A 42 8.66 6.53 6.42
C MET A 42 8.89 7.02 4.99
N HIS A 43 10.02 6.63 4.39
CA HIS A 43 10.22 6.74 2.95
C HIS A 43 9.97 5.39 2.30
N ILE A 44 9.18 5.39 1.23
CA ILE A 44 8.91 4.21 0.41
C ILE A 44 9.43 4.50 -0.99
N ARG A 45 10.41 3.71 -1.43
CA ARG A 45 10.90 3.74 -2.82
C ARG A 45 10.29 2.56 -3.57
N VAL A 46 9.48 2.84 -4.58
CA VAL A 46 8.93 1.85 -5.51
C VAL A 46 9.92 1.70 -6.66
N PHE A 47 10.65 0.59 -6.68
CA PHE A 47 11.68 0.33 -7.69
C PHE A 47 11.07 -0.19 -8.98
N SER A 48 10.48 -1.39 -8.92
CA SER A 48 10.06 -2.12 -10.10
C SER A 48 8.87 -3.02 -9.80
N GLY A 49 8.21 -3.50 -10.86
CA GLY A 49 7.21 -4.56 -10.80
C GLY A 49 7.68 -5.80 -11.54
N ARG A 50 6.98 -6.92 -11.34
CA ARG A 50 7.19 -8.16 -12.09
C ARG A 50 5.86 -8.74 -12.49
N GLN A 51 5.75 -9.19 -13.74
CA GLN A 51 4.60 -9.94 -14.27
C GLN A 51 3.23 -9.33 -13.95
N ILE A 52 3.10 -8.01 -14.16
CA ILE A 52 1.83 -7.30 -13.98
C ILE A 52 0.77 -7.91 -14.91
N PRO A 53 -0.40 -8.33 -14.38
CA PRO A 53 -1.43 -8.95 -15.18
C PRO A 53 -1.95 -7.99 -16.25
N ARG A 54 -2.29 -8.55 -17.40
CA ARG A 54 -3.11 -7.86 -18.38
C ARG A 54 -4.54 -7.88 -17.91
N ARG A 55 -5.29 -6.82 -18.20
CA ARG A 55 -6.74 -6.88 -18.11
C ARG A 55 -7.25 -7.97 -19.05
N LYS A 56 -8.17 -8.81 -18.59
CA LYS A 56 -8.95 -9.69 -19.46
C LYS A 56 -9.95 -8.81 -20.22
N SER A 57 -9.75 -8.58 -21.51
CA SER A 57 -10.81 -8.01 -22.34
C SER A 57 -11.93 -9.03 -22.49
N SER A 58 -13.18 -8.60 -22.38
CA SER A 58 -14.36 -9.44 -22.66
C SER A 58 -14.38 -9.92 -24.12
N ASP A 59 -13.70 -9.21 -25.02
CA ASP A 59 -13.60 -9.56 -26.43
C ASP A 59 -12.32 -10.36 -26.68
N SER A 60 -12.45 -11.68 -26.69
CA SER A 60 -11.39 -12.67 -26.90
C SER A 60 -11.07 -12.93 -28.38
N SER A 61 -11.69 -12.19 -29.32
CA SER A 61 -11.71 -12.60 -30.72
C SER A 61 -10.88 -11.78 -31.71
N THR A 62 -10.19 -10.67 -31.39
CA THR A 62 -9.45 -9.96 -32.47
C THR A 62 -8.32 -8.98 -32.16
N LYS A 63 -7.74 -8.89 -30.96
CA LYS A 63 -6.61 -7.96 -30.74
C LYS A 63 -5.42 -8.65 -30.07
N LYS A 64 -4.25 -8.63 -30.74
CA LYS A 64 -2.95 -8.68 -30.07
C LYS A 64 -3.03 -7.70 -28.91
N SER A 65 -3.22 -8.19 -27.68
CA SER A 65 -3.37 -7.29 -26.54
C SER A 65 -2.05 -6.53 -26.38
N SER A 66 -2.10 -5.20 -26.33
CA SER A 66 -0.90 -4.41 -26.02
C SER A 66 -0.43 -4.78 -24.62
N ALA A 67 0.88 -4.74 -24.40
CA ALA A 67 1.40 -4.89 -23.04
C ALA A 67 0.78 -3.81 -22.13
N PRO A 68 0.59 -4.10 -20.82
CA PRO A 68 0.06 -3.11 -19.88
C PRO A 68 0.92 -1.85 -19.83
N ASP A 69 0.30 -0.73 -19.50
CA ASP A 69 1.00 0.53 -19.18
C ASP A 69 0.94 0.78 -17.67
N PRO A 70 1.75 0.09 -16.84
CA PRO A 70 1.53 0.08 -15.42
C PRO A 70 1.98 1.37 -14.72
N CYS A 71 1.23 1.74 -13.68
CA CYS A 71 1.67 2.66 -12.64
C CYS A 71 1.17 2.17 -11.26
N VAL A 72 1.85 2.59 -10.20
CA VAL A 72 1.53 2.21 -8.82
C VAL A 72 0.95 3.41 -8.10
N VAL A 73 -0.20 3.21 -7.46
CA VAL A 73 -0.76 4.12 -6.46
C VAL A 73 -0.48 3.56 -5.08
N ILE A 74 0.03 4.39 -4.18
CA ILE A 74 0.23 4.06 -2.77
C ILE A 74 -0.65 5.01 -1.98
N GLU A 75 -1.61 4.45 -1.25
CA GLU A 75 -2.49 5.21 -0.38
C GLU A 75 -2.44 4.69 1.06
N THR A 76 -2.62 5.58 2.02
CA THR A 76 -2.77 5.23 3.42
C THR A 76 -4.21 5.45 3.86
N CYS A 77 -4.81 4.41 4.40
CA CYS A 77 -6.13 4.45 5.02
C CYS A 77 -5.95 4.42 6.53
N GLY A 78 -6.67 5.26 7.27
CA GLY A 78 -6.56 5.37 8.72
C GLY A 78 -7.18 6.67 9.21
N LEU A 79 -6.46 7.38 10.08
CA LEU A 79 -6.88 8.72 10.49
C LEU A 79 -6.81 9.70 9.31
N PRO A 80 -7.68 10.73 9.27
CA PRO A 80 -7.63 11.75 8.22
C PRO A 80 -6.24 12.40 8.08
N ASP A 81 -5.60 12.73 9.20
CA ASP A 81 -4.26 13.36 9.24
C ASP A 81 -3.14 12.47 8.71
N ASP A 82 -3.35 11.15 8.75
CA ASP A 82 -2.40 10.14 8.31
C ASP A 82 -2.68 9.66 6.87
N SER A 83 -3.78 10.14 6.26
CA SER A 83 -4.24 9.72 4.94
C SER A 83 -3.52 10.50 3.84
N LYS A 84 -2.79 9.78 2.99
CA LYS A 84 -2.02 10.31 1.87
C LYS A 84 -2.15 9.40 0.67
N ARG A 85 -2.06 9.96 -0.53
CA ARG A 85 -2.11 9.22 -1.79
C ARG A 85 -1.04 9.72 -2.73
N PHE A 86 -0.21 8.81 -3.22
CA PHE A 86 0.81 9.08 -4.22
C PHE A 86 0.63 8.15 -5.41
N ARG A 87 1.11 8.59 -6.58
CA ARG A 87 1.08 7.82 -7.82
C ARG A 87 2.44 7.93 -8.51
N THR A 88 2.98 6.81 -8.97
CA THR A 88 4.19 6.81 -9.80
C THR A 88 3.88 7.30 -11.21
N THR A 89 4.91 7.67 -11.96
CA THR A 89 4.80 7.79 -13.42
C THR A 89 4.31 6.49 -14.05
N LYS A 90 3.74 6.61 -15.26
CA LYS A 90 3.35 5.47 -16.10
C LYS A 90 4.58 4.91 -16.82
N VAL A 91 4.69 3.59 -16.89
CA VAL A 91 5.65 2.91 -17.76
C VAL A 91 4.88 2.37 -18.96
N SER A 92 5.27 2.74 -20.17
CA SER A 92 4.53 2.36 -21.38
C SER A 92 4.88 0.93 -21.83
N SER A 93 3.86 0.13 -22.13
CA SER A 93 3.92 -1.15 -22.81
C SER A 93 4.91 -2.14 -22.19
N ASN A 94 5.04 -2.12 -20.86
CA ASN A 94 5.92 -3.01 -20.12
C ASN A 94 5.28 -3.47 -18.81
N GLY A 95 4.46 -4.52 -18.90
CA GLY A 95 3.94 -5.23 -17.72
C GLY A 95 4.88 -6.31 -17.18
N PHE A 96 5.89 -6.76 -17.93
CA PHE A 96 6.74 -7.87 -17.51
C PHE A 96 7.74 -7.45 -16.42
N SER A 97 8.39 -6.30 -16.60
CA SER A 97 9.37 -5.74 -15.65
C SER A 97 9.39 -4.21 -15.69
N PRO A 98 8.30 -3.53 -15.32
CA PRO A 98 8.29 -2.06 -15.24
C PRO A 98 9.26 -1.56 -14.17
N PHE A 99 9.89 -0.41 -14.42
CA PHE A 99 10.84 0.25 -13.53
C PHE A 99 10.41 1.71 -13.33
N TRP A 100 10.21 2.12 -12.08
CA TRP A 100 9.72 3.46 -11.71
C TRP A 100 10.73 4.28 -10.92
N ASP A 101 11.44 3.62 -10.01
CA ASP A 101 12.45 4.19 -9.13
C ASP A 101 12.06 5.50 -8.41
N GLN A 102 10.85 5.55 -7.86
CA GLN A 102 10.28 6.75 -7.24
C GLN A 102 10.13 6.61 -5.74
N THR A 103 10.50 7.67 -5.00
CA THR A 103 10.44 7.70 -3.53
C THR A 103 9.35 8.64 -3.04
N PHE A 104 8.55 8.17 -2.09
CA PHE A 104 7.48 8.91 -1.46
C PHE A 104 7.67 8.97 0.05
N GLN A 105 7.26 10.09 0.67
CA GLN A 105 7.38 10.31 2.11
C GLN A 105 6.02 10.32 2.79
N PHE A 106 5.93 9.51 3.84
CA PHE A 106 4.77 9.43 4.72
C PHE A 106 5.15 9.88 6.13
N LYS A 107 4.17 10.44 6.84
CA LYS A 107 4.25 10.81 8.25
C LYS A 107 2.96 10.30 8.90
N PHE A 108 3.09 9.61 10.03
CA PHE A 108 1.98 9.02 10.77
C PHE A 108 2.00 9.50 12.22
N MET A 109 0.87 10.02 12.67
CA MET A 109 0.58 10.36 14.05
C MET A 109 0.16 9.11 14.83
N MET A 110 -0.61 8.21 14.21
CA MET A 110 -0.95 6.89 14.76
C MET A 110 -0.74 5.78 13.73
N PRO A 111 0.52 5.35 13.50
CA PRO A 111 0.81 4.27 12.54
C PRO A 111 0.08 2.96 12.84
N GLU A 112 -0.31 2.70 14.09
CA GLU A 112 -1.06 1.51 14.51
C GLU A 112 -2.47 1.45 13.91
N LEU A 113 -3.01 2.60 13.51
CA LEU A 113 -4.32 2.75 12.85
C LEU A 113 -4.21 2.89 11.34
N ALA A 114 -3.00 3.03 10.79
CA ALA A 114 -2.77 3.23 9.37
C ALA A 114 -2.52 1.90 8.65
N THR A 115 -3.06 1.78 7.45
CA THR A 115 -2.84 0.67 6.51
C THR A 115 -2.45 1.23 5.15
N PHE A 116 -1.36 0.74 4.58
CA PHE A 116 -1.04 0.99 3.18
C PHE A 116 -1.91 0.14 2.27
N LEU A 117 -2.35 0.73 1.17
CA LEU A 117 -2.93 0.06 0.02
C LEU A 117 -2.10 0.42 -1.21
N PHE A 118 -1.48 -0.60 -1.79
CA PHE A 118 -0.76 -0.52 -3.05
C PHE A 118 -1.71 -1.00 -4.14
N THR A 119 -1.95 -0.18 -5.15
CA THR A 119 -2.80 -0.52 -6.28
C THR A 119 -2.04 -0.31 -7.57
N VAL A 120 -1.93 -1.36 -8.39
CA VAL A 120 -1.36 -1.28 -9.73
C VAL A 120 -2.48 -0.99 -10.71
N TYR A 121 -2.30 0.06 -11.50
CA TYR A 121 -3.20 0.44 -12.58
C TYR A 121 -2.58 0.12 -13.93
N ASP A 122 -3.37 -0.40 -14.86
CA ASP A 122 -3.10 -0.39 -16.30
C ASP A 122 -3.96 0.71 -16.94
N ASN A 123 -3.31 1.79 -17.36
CA ASN A 123 -3.98 3.04 -17.72
C ASN A 123 -4.93 3.52 -16.60
N ASN A 124 -6.24 3.41 -16.80
CA ASN A 124 -7.26 3.86 -15.85
C ASN A 124 -7.87 2.73 -15.01
N ASN A 125 -7.52 1.47 -15.30
CA ASN A 125 -8.13 0.31 -14.65
C ASN A 125 -7.20 -0.22 -13.57
N ALA A 126 -7.71 -0.43 -12.36
CA ALA A 126 -6.97 -1.17 -11.34
C ALA A 126 -6.94 -2.65 -11.73
N VAL A 127 -5.75 -3.25 -11.72
CA VAL A 127 -5.54 -4.65 -12.15
C VAL A 127 -5.04 -5.54 -11.01
N ALA A 128 -4.36 -4.96 -10.02
CA ALA A 128 -3.91 -5.68 -8.85
C ALA A 128 -3.79 -4.76 -7.65
N TRP A 129 -3.89 -5.32 -6.44
CA TRP A 129 -3.70 -4.58 -5.20
C TRP A 129 -3.05 -5.42 -4.11
N TYR A 130 -2.52 -4.74 -3.09
CA TYR A 130 -2.09 -5.38 -1.85
C TYR A 130 -2.24 -4.38 -0.69
N SER A 131 -2.75 -4.84 0.45
CA SER A 131 -2.80 -4.01 1.67
C SER A 131 -1.96 -4.58 2.80
N ILE A 132 -1.25 -3.68 3.49
CA ILE A 132 -0.37 -4.00 4.61
C ILE A 132 -0.48 -2.93 5.70
N PRO A 133 -0.75 -3.31 6.96
CA PRO A 133 -0.71 -2.37 8.07
C PRO A 133 0.66 -1.74 8.22
N VAL A 134 0.73 -0.45 8.57
CA VAL A 134 2.00 0.27 8.71
C VAL A 134 2.88 -0.40 9.79
N SER A 135 2.28 -0.91 10.86
CA SER A 135 2.94 -1.66 11.93
C SER A 135 3.61 -2.97 11.47
N CYS A 136 3.15 -3.56 10.36
CA CYS A 136 3.70 -4.80 9.81
C CYS A 136 4.79 -4.57 8.76
N VAL A 137 5.05 -3.33 8.36
CA VAL A 137 6.07 -3.01 7.37
C VAL A 137 7.46 -3.23 7.97
N ARG A 138 8.28 -4.02 7.27
CA ARG A 138 9.68 -4.26 7.65
C ARG A 138 10.61 -3.35 6.86
N HIS A 139 11.60 -2.76 7.54
CA HIS A 139 12.66 -1.97 6.92
C HIS A 139 13.43 -2.75 5.83
N GLY A 140 13.96 -2.03 4.84
CA GLY A 140 14.82 -2.54 3.77
C GLY A 140 14.08 -2.89 2.49
N TYR A 141 14.75 -3.64 1.61
CA TYR A 141 14.18 -4.14 0.35
C TYR A 141 13.21 -5.29 0.60
N ARG A 142 12.00 -5.20 0.05
CA ARG A 142 10.93 -6.18 0.20
C ARG A 142 10.17 -6.34 -1.11
N PHE A 143 9.80 -7.58 -1.41
CA PHE A 143 8.79 -7.86 -2.42
C PHE A 143 7.40 -7.78 -1.77
N ILE A 144 6.49 -7.07 -2.44
CA ILE A 144 5.07 -7.00 -2.10
C ILE A 144 4.35 -7.89 -3.11
N PRO A 145 3.77 -9.03 -2.71
CA PRO A 145 2.96 -9.84 -3.61
C PRO A 145 1.69 -9.08 -3.97
N MET A 146 1.12 -9.38 -5.14
CA MET A 146 -0.06 -8.68 -5.62
C MET A 146 -1.26 -9.63 -5.69
N ASN A 147 -2.42 -9.14 -5.26
CA ASN A 147 -3.70 -9.80 -5.43
C ASN A 147 -4.40 -9.26 -6.67
N ASP A 148 -5.13 -10.11 -7.36
CA ASP A 148 -6.01 -9.74 -8.47
C ASP A 148 -7.12 -8.81 -7.97
N PHE A 149 -7.39 -7.77 -8.77
CA PHE A 149 -8.29 -6.70 -8.34
C PHE A 149 -9.73 -7.16 -8.18
N GLU A 150 -10.21 -8.04 -9.06
CA GLU A 150 -11.61 -8.49 -9.05
C GLU A 150 -11.81 -9.66 -8.09
N THR A 151 -10.92 -10.65 -8.13
CA THR A 151 -11.07 -11.90 -7.37
C THR A 151 -10.47 -11.84 -5.97
N GLY A 152 -9.57 -10.89 -5.70
CA GLY A 152 -8.85 -10.78 -4.44
C GLY A 152 -7.83 -11.91 -4.17
N LYS A 153 -7.69 -12.86 -5.10
CA LYS A 153 -6.74 -13.98 -4.99
C LYS A 153 -5.33 -13.50 -5.30
N GLU A 154 -4.33 -14.09 -4.65
CA GLU A 154 -2.93 -13.82 -4.97
C GLU A 154 -2.63 -14.21 -6.41
N ILE A 155 -1.90 -13.35 -7.12
CA ILE A 155 -1.42 -13.61 -8.48
C ILE A 155 0.00 -14.19 -8.37
N PRO A 156 0.22 -15.44 -8.80
CA PRO A 156 1.54 -16.05 -8.78
C PRO A 156 2.57 -15.18 -9.53
N PHE A 157 3.74 -15.00 -8.91
CA PHE A 157 4.89 -14.25 -9.45
C PHE A 157 4.69 -12.75 -9.70
N CYS A 158 3.48 -12.20 -9.52
CA CYS A 158 3.24 -10.76 -9.62
C CYS A 158 3.61 -10.07 -8.31
N ASN A 159 4.61 -9.19 -8.35
CA ASN A 159 5.07 -8.46 -7.16
C ASN A 159 5.65 -7.09 -7.50
N LEU A 160 5.69 -6.22 -6.49
CA LEU A 160 6.44 -4.96 -6.51
C LEU A 160 7.70 -5.10 -5.65
N LEU A 161 8.83 -4.61 -6.16
CA LEU A 161 10.04 -4.42 -5.35
C LEU A 161 9.99 -3.00 -4.76
N CYS A 162 9.95 -2.93 -3.44
CA CYS A 162 9.96 -1.68 -2.70
C CYS A 162 11.10 -1.66 -1.68
N HIS A 163 11.61 -0.48 -1.36
CA HIS A 163 12.46 -0.26 -0.19
C HIS A 163 11.74 0.62 0.82
N PHE A 164 11.70 0.15 2.06
CA PHE A 164 11.07 0.84 3.17
C PHE A 164 12.14 1.36 4.11
N ASN A 165 12.24 2.69 4.24
CA ASN A 165 13.12 3.34 5.19
C ASN A 165 12.27 3.94 6.33
N LEU A 166 12.27 3.26 7.48
CA LEU A 166 11.64 3.73 8.71
C LEU A 166 12.58 4.70 9.42
N LEU A 167 12.14 5.96 9.54
CA LEU A 167 12.85 7.02 10.25
C LEU A 167 12.22 7.13 11.63
N LYS A 168 12.94 6.64 12.64
CA LYS A 168 12.56 6.76 14.05
C LYS A 168 12.90 8.15 14.60
#